data_AF-A0ABD6DQ26-F1
#
_entry.id   AF-A0ABD6DQ26-F1
#
_cell.length_a   1.000
_cell.length_b   1.000
_cell.length_c   1.000
_cell.angle_alpha   90.00
_cell.angle_beta   90.00
_cell.angle_gamma   90.00
#
_symmetry.space_group_name_H-M   'P 1'
#
loop_
_entity.id
_entity.type
_entity.pdbx_description
1 polymer ?
#
loop_
_entity_poly.entity_id
_entity_poly.type
_entity_poly.pdbx_seq_one_letter_code
_entity_poly.pdbx_strand_id
1 'polypeptide(L)' 'MTLTMDPDTDEEEAAADEPDAEEYGHLDDLADGAGCTEIWEHLSDSREE' A
#
# COMPACT_ATOMS: atom_id res chain seq x y z
N MET A 1 -14.37 -28.69 -2.72
CA MET A 1 -12.91 -28.58 -2.75
C MET A 1 -12.53 -27.42 -1.86
N THR A 2 -12.30 -27.70 -0.57
CA THR A 2 -11.73 -26.73 0.36
C THR A 2 -10.29 -26.48 -0.06
N LEU A 3 -10.03 -25.31 -0.63
CA LEU A 3 -8.67 -24.87 -0.92
C LEU A 3 -8.04 -24.52 0.43
N THR A 4 -7.19 -25.41 0.95
CA THR A 4 -6.32 -25.10 2.08
C THR A 4 -5.31 -24.08 1.57
N MET A 5 -5.46 -22.84 1.99
CA MET A 5 -4.42 -21.84 1.83
C MET A 5 -3.28 -22.27 2.77
N ASP A 6 -2.21 -22.85 2.20
CA ASP A 6 -0.97 -23.11 2.92
C ASP A 6 -0.43 -21.77 3.43
N PRO A 7 -0.25 -21.58 4.74
CA PRO A 7 0.36 -20.37 5.29
C PRO A 7 1.88 -20.50 5.17
N ASP A 8 2.40 -20.54 3.95
CA ASP A 8 3.77 -20.16 3.66
C ASP A 8 3.73 -18.68 3.28
N THR A 9 3.27 -17.86 4.23
CA THR A 9 3.56 -16.43 4.19
C THR A 9 5.02 -16.35 4.53
N ASP A 10 5.83 -16.28 3.48
CA ASP A 10 7.25 -15.95 3.52
C ASP A 10 7.48 -14.92 4.64
N GLU A 11 8.10 -15.38 5.74
CA GLU A 11 8.71 -14.52 6.74
C GLU A 11 9.92 -13.85 6.08
N GLU A 12 9.68 -13.11 5.00
CA GLU A 12 10.61 -12.14 4.46
C GLU A 12 10.76 -11.14 5.60
N GLU A 13 11.94 -11.13 6.22
CA GLU A 13 12.28 -10.16 7.23
C GLU A 13 11.90 -8.80 6.66
N ALA A 14 10.84 -8.20 7.22
CA ALA A 14 10.49 -6.82 7.00
C ALA A 14 11.65 -6.01 7.59
N ALA A 15 12.75 -5.95 6.85
CA ALA A 15 13.71 -4.89 6.96
C ALA A 15 12.85 -3.64 6.89
N ALA A 16 12.69 -2.99 8.04
CA ALA A 16 12.03 -1.72 8.15
C ALA A 16 12.92 -0.71 7.41
N ASP A 17 12.91 -0.80 6.09
CA ASP A 17 13.22 0.29 5.20
C ASP A 17 12.11 1.28 5.52
N GLU A 18 12.39 2.22 6.42
CA GLU A 18 11.48 3.31 6.70
C GLU A 18 11.21 3.94 5.33
N PRO A 19 9.97 3.87 4.84
CA PRO A 19 9.66 4.34 3.50
C PRO A 19 10.15 5.78 3.39
N ASP A 20 11.00 6.04 2.40
CA ASP A 20 11.57 7.37 2.22
C ASP A 20 10.41 8.34 2.05
N ALA A 21 10.35 9.38 2.89
CA ALA A 21 9.19 10.28 2.94
C ALA A 21 8.96 10.97 1.58
N GLU A 22 10.00 11.06 0.75
CA GLU A 22 9.91 11.55 -0.62
C GLU A 22 9.12 10.61 -1.54
N GLU A 23 9.19 9.29 -1.32
CA GLU A 23 8.48 8.29 -2.13
C GLU A 23 6.98 8.33 -1.83
N TYR A 24 6.58 8.56 -0.58
CA TYR A 24 5.17 8.59 -0.15
C TYR A 24 4.59 10.00 0.02
N GLY A 25 5.36 11.06 -0.30
CA GLY A 25 4.90 12.44 -0.16
C GLY A 25 3.65 12.76 -0.99
N HIS A 26 3.41 12.01 -2.06
CA HIS A 26 2.17 12.10 -2.86
C HIS A 26 0.94 11.48 -2.16
N LEU A 27 1.14 10.73 -1.08
CA LEU A 27 0.08 10.22 -0.21
C LEU A 27 -0.11 11.08 1.06
N ASP A 28 0.70 12.13 1.27
CA ASP A 28 0.59 13.02 2.45
C ASP A 28 -0.72 13.84 2.43
N ASP A 29 -1.29 14.06 1.24
CA ASP A 29 -2.64 14.64 1.08
C ASP A 29 -3.77 13.69 1.50
N LEU A 30 -3.47 12.40 1.73
CA LEU A 30 -4.43 11.42 2.23
C LEU A 30 -4.44 11.37 3.76
N ALA A 31 -5.62 11.13 4.33
CA ALA A 31 -5.73 10.95 5.78
C ALA A 31 -5.03 9.68 6.26
N ASP A 32 -4.42 9.73 7.44
CA ASP A 32 -3.89 8.55 8.12
C ASP A 32 -4.97 7.46 8.25
N GLY A 33 -4.69 6.30 7.65
CA GLY A 33 -5.63 5.18 7.60
C GLY A 33 -6.58 5.17 6.40
N ALA A 34 -6.31 5.96 5.35
CA ALA A 34 -7.00 5.85 4.08
C ALA A 34 -7.01 4.40 3.56
N GLY A 35 -8.18 3.95 3.12
CA GLY A 35 -8.37 2.61 2.60
C GLY A 35 -7.79 2.43 1.20
N CYS A 36 -7.61 1.17 0.80
CA CYS A 36 -7.05 0.83 -0.52
C CYS A 36 -7.81 1.47 -1.69
N THR A 37 -9.13 1.62 -1.58
CA THR A 37 -9.97 2.26 -2.60
C THR A 37 -9.68 3.76 -2.72
N GLU A 38 -9.56 4.45 -1.58
CA GLU A 38 -9.33 5.91 -1.53
C GLU A 38 -7.95 6.27 -2.10
N ILE A 39 -6.92 5.47 -1.77
CA ILE A 39 -5.57 5.60 -2.35
C ILE A 39 -5.62 5.44 -3.87
N TRP A 40 -6.37 4.47 -4.38
CA TRP A 40 -6.48 4.21 -5.81
C TRP A 40 -7.20 5.32 -6.56
N GLU A 41 -8.27 5.86 -6.00
CA GLU A 41 -9.00 6.99 -6.58
C GLU A 41 -8.07 8.22 -6.71
N HIS A 42 -7.34 8.55 -5.65
CA HIS A 42 -6.37 9.65 -5.64
C HIS A 42 -5.25 9.50 -6.69
N LEU A 43 -4.67 8.30 -6.78
CA LEU A 43 -3.63 7.99 -7.77
C LEU A 43 -4.16 7.97 -9.21
N SER A 44 -5.44 7.66 -9.40
CA SER A 44 -6.06 7.63 -10.73
C SER A 44 -6.31 9.06 -11.22
N ASP A 45 -6.89 9.91 -10.36
CA ASP A 45 -7.15 11.32 -10.67
C ASP A 45 -5.84 12.05 -11.01
N SER A 46 -4.80 11.88 -10.18
CA SER A 46 -3.45 12.47 -10.39
C SER A 46 -2.74 11.99 -11.67
N ARG A 47 -3.19 10.90 -12.29
CA ARG A 47 -2.62 10.38 -13.55
C ARG A 47 -3.38 10.85 -14.78
N GLU A 48 -4.63 11.28 -14.62
CA GLU A 48 -5.49 11.74 -15.72
C GLU A 48 -5.33 13.23 -16.02
N GLU A 49 -4.66 13.97 -15.12
CA GLU A 49 -4.30 15.40 -15.23
C GLU A 49 -2.97 15.69 -15.96
#